data_AF-A0A1B4LL97-F1
#
_entry.id   AF-A0A1B4LL97-F1
#
_cell.length_a   1.000
_cell.length_b   1.000
_cell.length_c   1.000
_cell.angle_alpha   90.00
_cell.angle_beta   90.00
_cell.angle_gamma   90.00
#
_symmetry.space_group_name_H-M   'P 1'
#
loop_
_entity.id
_entity.type
_entity.pdbx_description
1 polymer ?
#
loop_
_entity_poly.entity_id
_entity_poly.type
_entity_poly.pdbx_seq_one_letter_code
_entity_poly.pdbx_strand_id
1 'polypeptide(L)' 'MPDEAALLRVLGDRAPDGLPIYRDDPADPDDENTLATAAFAIRAAGIDVTIHQHGTQRFATRIVPDGRATDAS' A
#
# COMPACT_ATOMS: atom_id res chain seq x y z
N MET A 1 11.81 -13.26 -1.75
CA MET A 1 11.09 -12.07 -1.27
C MET A 1 9.88 -11.91 -2.16
N PRO A 2 8.65 -11.79 -1.64
CA PRO A 2 7.51 -11.54 -2.51
C PRO A 2 7.75 -10.24 -3.28
N ASP A 3 7.48 -10.29 -4.57
CA ASP A 3 7.58 -9.16 -5.49
C ASP A 3 6.46 -8.15 -5.16
N GLU A 4 6.81 -6.88 -4.94
CA GLU A 4 5.84 -5.80 -4.68
C GLU A 4 4.76 -5.77 -5.75
N ALA A 5 5.12 -6.01 -7.01
CA ALA A 5 4.18 -6.06 -8.12
C ALA A 5 3.16 -7.22 -7.98
N ALA A 6 3.55 -8.34 -7.38
CA ALA A 6 2.63 -9.45 -7.11
C ALA A 6 1.64 -9.10 -5.99
N LEU A 7 2.09 -8.40 -4.95
CA LEU A 7 1.22 -7.93 -3.87
C LEU A 7 0.23 -6.87 -4.36
N LEU A 8 0.71 -5.87 -5.10
CA LEU A 8 -0.14 -4.82 -5.68
C LEU A 8 -1.19 -5.40 -6.63
N ARG A 9 -0.87 -6.48 -7.34
CA ARG A 9 -1.83 -7.18 -8.20
C ARG A 9 -2.94 -7.87 -7.41
N VAL A 10 -2.64 -8.44 -6.25
CA VAL A 10 -3.68 -8.99 -5.36
C VAL A 10 -4.56 -7.88 -4.82
N LEU A 11 -3.97 -6.76 -4.38
CA LEU A 11 -4.72 -5.61 -3.86
C LEU A 11 -5.47 -4.83 -4.94
N GLY A 12 -5.09 -4.98 -6.20
CA GLY A 12 -5.78 -4.43 -7.37
C GLY A 12 -6.84 -5.35 -7.97
N ASP A 13 -7.18 -6.46 -7.29
CA ASP A 13 -8.18 -7.41 -7.77
C ASP A 13 -9.58 -6.78 -7.79
N ARG A 14 -10.21 -6.86 -8.96
CA ARG A 14 -11.56 -6.38 -9.27
C ARG A 14 -12.44 -7.52 -9.77
N ALA A 15 -12.23 -8.74 -9.27
CA ALA A 15 -12.94 -9.90 -9.77
C ALA A 15 -14.47 -9.66 -9.74
N PRO A 16 -15.19 -9.98 -10.82
CA PRO A 16 -16.62 -9.70 -10.93
C PRO A 16 -17.48 -10.64 -10.07
N ASP A 17 -16.92 -11.76 -9.63
CA ASP A 17 -17.59 -12.76 -8.80
C ASP A 17 -17.12 -12.63 -7.34
N GLY A 18 -18.02 -12.18 -6.46
CA GLY A 18 -17.74 -11.93 -5.04
C GLY A 18 -17.52 -10.43 -4.75
N LEU A 19 -17.06 -10.14 -3.53
CA LEU A 19 -16.69 -8.77 -3.15
C LEU A 19 -15.24 -8.50 -3.60
N PRO A 20 -15.00 -7.52 -4.50
CA PRO A 20 -13.65 -7.21 -4.96
C PRO A 20 -12.81 -6.63 -3.82
N ILE A 21 -11.50 -6.85 -3.88
CA ILE A 21 -10.57 -6.22 -2.93
C ILE A 21 -10.42 -4.74 -3.25
N TYR A 22 -10.25 -4.41 -4.53
CA TYR A 22 -10.19 -3.02 -5.00
C TYR A 22 -11.59 -2.56 -5.39
N ARG A 23 -12.19 -1.70 -4.56
CA ARG A 23 -13.50 -1.08 -4.80
C ARG A 23 -13.31 0.29 -5.44
N ASP A 24 -13.89 0.52 -6.61
CA ASP A 24 -13.87 1.83 -7.28
C ASP A 24 -15.19 2.19 -7.96
N ASP A 25 -16.29 1.56 -7.55
CA ASP A 25 -17.62 1.82 -8.10
C ASP A 25 -18.17 3.16 -7.55
N PRO A 26 -18.43 4.17 -8.38
CA PRO A 26 -19.05 5.42 -7.92
C PRO A 26 -20.46 5.24 -7.34
N ALA A 27 -21.12 4.11 -7.63
CA ALA A 27 -22.42 3.75 -7.10
C ALA A 27 -22.33 2.84 -5.86
N ASP A 28 -21.14 2.63 -5.31
CA ASP A 28 -20.94 1.83 -4.10
C ASP A 28 -21.77 2.39 -2.92
N PRO A 29 -22.76 1.65 -2.39
CA PRO A 29 -23.76 2.20 -1.49
C PRO A 29 -23.23 2.61 -0.10
N ASP A 30 -22.04 2.16 0.29
CA ASP A 30 -21.42 2.51 1.57
C ASP A 30 -20.30 3.56 1.46
N ASP A 31 -20.00 4.06 0.25
CA ASP A 31 -18.93 5.05 -0.02
C ASP A 31 -17.52 4.59 0.39
N GLU A 32 -17.28 3.28 0.52
CA GLU A 32 -15.99 2.73 0.94
C GLU A 32 -15.09 2.30 -0.24
N ASN A 33 -14.91 3.22 -1.19
CA ASN A 33 -14.01 2.99 -2.32
C ASN A 33 -12.52 3.04 -1.92
N THR A 34 -11.72 2.17 -2.55
CA THR A 34 -10.26 2.14 -2.42
C THR A 34 -9.64 3.34 -3.15
N LEU A 35 -9.28 4.37 -2.39
CA LEU A 35 -8.64 5.58 -2.93
C LEU A 35 -7.20 5.35 -3.37
N ALA A 36 -6.45 4.53 -2.61
CA ALA A 36 -5.06 4.18 -2.90
C ALA A 36 -4.63 2.93 -2.11
N THR A 37 -3.57 2.28 -2.60
CA THR A 37 -2.89 1.18 -1.94
C THR A 37 -1.53 1.65 -1.43
N ALA A 38 -1.24 1.41 -0.15
CA ALA A 38 0.08 1.66 0.43
C ALA A 38 0.87 0.35 0.52
N ALA A 39 2.10 0.32 0.00
CA ALA A 39 3.03 -0.78 0.18
C ALA A 39 4.20 -0.35 1.07
N PHE A 40 4.55 -1.23 2.01
CA PHE A 40 5.63 -1.00 2.97
C PHE A 40 6.69 -2.08 2.80
N ALA A 41 7.91 -1.69 2.45
CA ALA A 41 9.06 -2.57 2.51
C ALA A 41 9.90 -2.25 3.75
N ILE A 42 9.84 -3.14 4.74
CA ILE A 42 10.62 -3.04 5.96
C ILE A 42 12.05 -3.51 5.67
N ARG A 43 13.02 -2.64 5.90
CA ARG A 43 14.46 -2.88 5.70
C ARG A 43 15.20 -2.65 7.01
N ALA A 44 16.44 -3.10 7.09
CA ALA A 44 17.29 -2.90 8.27
C ALA A 44 17.50 -1.41 8.61
N ALA A 45 17.57 -0.54 7.60
CA ALA A 45 17.85 0.88 7.75
C ALA A 45 16.60 1.78 7.81
N GLY A 46 15.39 1.20 7.73
CA GLY A 46 14.15 1.97 7.69
C GLY A 46 13.03 1.27 6.90
N ILE A 47 11.99 2.03 6.61
CA ILE A 47 10.79 1.55 5.92
C ILE A 47 10.61 2.37 4.65
N ASP A 48 10.61 1.69 3.50
CA ASP A 48 10.20 2.29 2.23
C ASP A 48 8.67 2.25 2.15
N VAL A 49 8.05 3.38 1.82
CA VAL A 49 6.60 3.52 1.69
C VAL A 49 6.28 4.01 0.29
N THR A 50 5.48 3.27 -0.46
CA THR A 50 4.95 3.67 -1.77
C THR A 50 3.43 3.72 -1.72
N ILE A 51 2.85 4.74 -2.34
CA ILE A 51 1.39 4.91 -2.45
C ILE A 51 1.03 4.82 -3.92
N HIS A 52 0.14 3.89 -4.25
CA HIS A 52 -0.31 3.59 -5.60
C HIS A 52 -1.80 3.90 -5.72
N GLN A 53 -2.19 4.69 -6.72
CA GLN A 53 -3.58 4.98 -7.04
C GLN A 53 -3.88 4.43 -8.43
N HIS A 54 -4.92 3.60 -8.55
CA HIS A 54 -5.26 2.89 -9.79
C HIS A 54 -4.05 2.16 -10.41
N GLY A 55 -3.26 1.48 -9.57
CA GLY A 55 -2.06 0.75 -9.99
C GLY A 55 -0.86 1.61 -10.40
N THR A 56 -0.96 2.94 -10.31
CA THR A 56 0.13 3.87 -10.61
C THR A 56 0.70 4.45 -9.33
N GLN A 57 2.03 4.38 -9.14
CA GLN A 57 2.69 5.03 -8.02
C GLN A 57 2.50 6.55 -8.09
N ARG A 58 1.93 7.14 -7.04
CA ARG A 58 1.71 8.59 -6.90
C ARG A 58 2.66 9.25 -5.93
N PHE A 59 3.13 8.50 -4.94
CA PHE A 59 4.00 9.00 -3.89
C PHE A 59 4.96 7.91 -3.41
N ALA A 60 6.15 8.34 -2.99
CA ALA A 60 7.12 7.48 -2.34
C ALA A 60 7.88 8.27 -1.26
N THR A 61 8.11 7.65 -0.11
CA THR A 61 8.93 8.21 0.97
C THR A 61 9.66 7.10 1.69
N ARG A 62 10.67 7.47 2.48
CA ARG A 62 11.37 6.56 3.39
C ARG A 62 11.28 7.10 4.80
N ILE A 63 10.87 6.25 5.72
CA ILE A 63 10.91 6.51 7.15
C ILE A 63 12.19 5.88 7.69
N VAL A 64 13.05 6.69 8.29
CA VAL A 64 14.29 6.23 8.96
C VAL A 64 14.16 6.42 10.48
N PRO A 65 14.74 5.53 11.30
CA PRO A 65 14.82 5.74 12.73
C PRO A 65 15.59 7.04 13.03
N ASP A 66 15.07 7.84 13.97
CA ASP A 66 15.80 9.01 14.44
C ASP A 66 16.97 8.51 15.31
N GLY A 67 18.21 8.89 14.97
CA GLY A 67 19.43 8.38 15.61
C GLY A 67 19.55 8.69 17.11
N ARG A 68 18.59 9.42 17.68
CA ARG A 68 18.49 9.73 19.12
C ARG A 68 17.76 8.66 19.94
N ALA A 69 17.03 7.73 19.31
CA ALA A 69 16.20 6.77 20.03
C ALA A 69 16.93 5.49 20.46
N THR A 70 18.20 5.30 20.09
CA THR A 70 18.98 4.09 20.38
C THR A 70 19.92 4.19 21.58
N ASP A 71 20.02 5.37 22.22
CA ASP A 71 20.86 5.57 23.41
C ASP A 71 20.08 5.32 24.71
N ALA A 72 19.46 4.16 24.81
CA ALA A 72 18.91 3.64 26.06
C ALA A 72 19.12 2.12 26.09
N SER A 73 20.36 1.70 26.38
CA SER A 73 20.71 0.33 26.77
C SER A 73 21.91 0.36 27.69
#